data_AF-A0AAP7DLM3-F1
#
_entry.id   AF-A0AAP7DLM3-F1
#
_cell.length_a   1.000
_cell.length_b   1.000
_cell.length_c   1.000
_cell.angle_alpha   90.00
_cell.angle_beta   90.00
_cell.angle_gamma   90.00
#
_symmetry.space_group_name_H-M   'P 1'
#
loop_
_entity.id
_entity.type
_entity.pdbx_description
1 polymer ?
#
loop_
_entity_poly.entity_id
_entity_poly.type
_entity_poly.pdbx_seq_one_letter_code
_entity_poly.pdbx_strand_id
1 'polypeptide(L)'
;AEAQAFIRRFLCPFDLGVPPLLRTTVVRLDETDHVLLFDMHHIISDGTSMNILVQELTKLYAGEKLEPLRLQYKDYALWQQGYRQSAAYRKMESYWLSQFAGELPVLSLPTDAPRPVVRSFEGDRVEFELDSVLSEAVRELARKNGATVYMVLLAAYSALLGRLSGQEEVIVGTSIAGRSHADLQGMLGMFVNTLALRMNPSGEKPFSAYLEEVKQTALGALEHGDYPFEELVEQVVKQRDMSRNPLFDAMLVLQNTEQAELELAGLQWTTYPIESGAA
;
A
#
# COMPACT_ATOMS: atom_id res chain seq x y z
N ALA A 1 -25.71 15.06 -1.32
CA ALA A 1 -26.62 14.17 -0.56
C ALA A 1 -27.11 13.00 -1.42
N GLU A 2 -27.77 13.24 -2.56
CA GLU A 2 -28.32 12.17 -3.41
C GLU A 2 -27.22 11.30 -4.07
N ALA A 3 -26.16 11.92 -4.59
CA ALA A 3 -25.00 11.20 -5.13
C ALA A 3 -24.32 10.28 -4.09
N GLN A 4 -24.16 10.73 -2.84
CA GLN A 4 -23.59 9.91 -1.76
C GLN A 4 -24.46 8.71 -1.42
N ALA A 5 -25.78 8.89 -1.35
CA ALA A 5 -26.71 7.79 -1.13
C ALA A 5 -26.66 6.75 -2.26
N PHE A 6 -26.46 7.21 -3.50
CA PHE A 6 -26.25 6.33 -4.64
C PHE A 6 -24.92 5.57 -4.55
N ILE A 7 -23.81 6.27 -4.25
CA ILE A 7 -22.47 5.66 -4.06
C ILE A 7 -22.53 4.55 -3.01
N ARG A 8 -23.16 4.80 -1.84
CA ARG A 8 -23.28 3.77 -0.78
C ARG A 8 -24.06 2.54 -1.22
N ARG A 9 -25.05 2.68 -2.11
CA ARG A 9 -25.82 1.55 -2.66
C ARG A 9 -25.08 0.82 -3.78
N PHE A 10 -24.19 1.52 -4.46
CA PHE A 10 -23.36 0.98 -5.52
C PHE A 10 -22.27 0.05 -4.96
N LEU A 11 -21.67 0.44 -3.84
CA LEU A 11 -20.69 -0.38 -3.12
C LEU A 11 -21.38 -1.58 -2.46
N CYS A 12 -21.13 -2.77 -2.99
CA CYS A 12 -21.63 -4.01 -2.42
C CYS A 12 -20.62 -5.15 -2.62
N PRO A 13 -20.66 -6.22 -1.81
CA PRO A 13 -19.71 -7.32 -1.94
C PRO A 13 -19.72 -7.94 -3.35
N PHE A 14 -18.58 -8.44 -3.79
CA PHE A 14 -18.45 -9.23 -5.01
C PHE A 14 -18.56 -10.73 -4.71
N ASP A 15 -19.21 -11.47 -5.60
CA ASP A 15 -19.09 -12.93 -5.65
C ASP A 15 -17.88 -13.28 -6.52
N LEU A 16 -16.84 -13.84 -5.92
CA LEU A 16 -15.60 -14.19 -6.61
C LEU A 16 -15.78 -15.28 -7.68
N GLY A 17 -16.88 -16.04 -7.63
CA GLY A 17 -17.22 -17.05 -8.64
C GLY A 17 -17.86 -16.47 -9.91
N VAL A 18 -18.22 -15.18 -9.92
CA VAL A 18 -18.99 -14.55 -11.00
C VAL A 18 -18.23 -13.37 -11.62
N PRO A 19 -17.54 -13.56 -12.76
CA PRO A 19 -16.90 -12.45 -13.48
C PRO A 19 -17.94 -11.59 -14.23
N PRO A 20 -17.63 -10.30 -14.51
CA PRO A 20 -16.43 -9.57 -14.11
C PRO A 20 -16.47 -9.08 -12.66
N LEU A 21 -15.32 -9.06 -11.98
CA LEU A 21 -15.19 -8.48 -10.63
C LEU A 21 -15.01 -6.95 -10.66
N LEU A 22 -15.73 -6.31 -11.58
CA LEU A 22 -15.72 -4.89 -11.87
C LEU A 22 -17.17 -4.44 -12.13
N ARG A 23 -17.56 -3.33 -11.53
CA ARG A 23 -18.83 -2.64 -11.76
C ARG A 23 -18.54 -1.19 -12.11
N THR A 24 -19.28 -0.66 -13.06
CA THR A 24 -19.18 0.75 -13.46
C THR A 24 -20.57 1.33 -13.67
N THR A 25 -20.73 2.62 -13.40
CA THR A 25 -21.96 3.35 -13.73
C THR A 25 -21.68 4.83 -13.86
N VAL A 26 -22.44 5.51 -14.72
CA VAL A 26 -22.43 6.97 -14.81
C VAL A 26 -23.71 7.49 -14.17
N VAL A 27 -23.55 8.33 -13.16
CA VAL A 27 -24.66 9.03 -12.50
C VAL A 27 -24.70 10.45 -13.07
N ARG A 28 -25.80 10.79 -13.73
CA ARG A 28 -26.03 12.16 -14.18
C ARG A 28 -26.50 13.00 -13.00
N LEU A 29 -25.75 14.06 -12.66
CA LEU A 29 -26.13 15.02 -11.62
C LEU A 29 -27.01 16.13 -12.22
N ASP A 30 -26.60 16.67 -13.37
CA ASP A 30 -27.36 17.65 -14.15
C ASP A 30 -27.07 17.52 -15.66
N GLU A 31 -27.21 18.58 -16.47
CA GLU A 31 -26.94 18.52 -17.91
C GLU A 31 -25.45 18.39 -18.27
N THR A 32 -24.55 18.92 -17.44
CA THR A 32 -23.10 18.96 -17.69
C THR A 32 -22.33 18.08 -16.71
N ASP A 33 -22.87 17.86 -15.51
CA ASP A 33 -22.17 17.22 -14.41
C ASP A 33 -22.56 15.75 -14.27
N HIS A 34 -21.54 14.90 -14.25
CA HIS A 34 -21.68 13.45 -14.19
C HIS A 34 -20.66 12.88 -13.19
N VAL A 35 -21.05 11.81 -12.51
CA VAL A 35 -20.16 11.03 -11.64
C VAL A 35 -19.98 9.66 -12.27
N LEU A 36 -18.77 9.35 -12.70
CA LEU A 36 -18.39 8.01 -13.12
C LEU A 36 -17.90 7.22 -11.91
N LEU A 37 -18.62 6.15 -11.57
CA LEU A 37 -18.25 5.24 -10.49
C LEU A 37 -17.57 4.00 -11.05
N PHE A 38 -16.47 3.62 -10.42
CA PHE A 38 -15.75 2.37 -10.61
C PHE A 38 -15.65 1.65 -9.27
N ASP A 39 -16.12 0.40 -9.22
CA ASP A 39 -15.94 -0.49 -8.08
C ASP A 39 -15.37 -1.82 -8.58
N MET A 40 -14.25 -2.25 -7.99
CA MET A 40 -13.51 -3.42 -8.45
C MET A 40 -12.94 -4.17 -7.26
N HIS A 41 -13.03 -5.51 -7.30
CA HIS A 41 -12.47 -6.31 -6.23
C HIS A 41 -10.93 -6.27 -6.24
N HIS A 42 -10.31 -6.04 -5.08
CA HIS A 42 -8.86 -5.90 -4.92
C HIS A 42 -8.06 -7.17 -5.32
N ILE A 43 -8.73 -8.31 -5.52
CA ILE A 43 -8.07 -9.54 -6.03
C ILE A 43 -7.66 -9.45 -7.50
N ILE A 44 -8.31 -8.58 -8.30
CA ILE A 44 -8.00 -8.39 -9.72
C ILE A 44 -7.32 -7.05 -10.02
N SER A 45 -7.03 -6.26 -8.98
CA SER A 45 -6.50 -4.90 -9.14
C SER A 45 -5.75 -4.43 -7.90
N ASP A 46 -4.83 -3.50 -8.08
CA ASP A 46 -4.13 -2.76 -7.05
C ASP A 46 -4.00 -1.27 -7.45
N GLY A 47 -3.32 -0.46 -6.65
CA GLY A 47 -3.16 0.98 -6.94
C GLY A 47 -2.53 1.26 -8.31
N THR A 48 -1.56 0.44 -8.74
CA THR A 48 -0.95 0.55 -10.07
C THR A 48 -1.94 0.15 -11.17
N SER A 49 -2.70 -0.92 -10.96
CA SER A 49 -3.77 -1.36 -11.88
C SER A 49 -4.82 -0.27 -12.09
N MET A 50 -5.18 0.47 -11.03
CA MET A 50 -6.12 1.60 -11.18
C MET A 50 -5.55 2.71 -12.07
N ASN A 51 -4.26 3.04 -11.94
CA ASN A 51 -3.62 4.02 -12.82
C ASN A 51 -3.57 3.54 -14.28
N ILE A 52 -3.26 2.26 -14.52
CA ILE A 52 -3.28 1.65 -15.86
C ILE A 52 -4.69 1.73 -16.44
N LEU A 53 -5.71 1.31 -15.68
CA LEU A 53 -7.10 1.32 -16.10
C LEU A 53 -7.55 2.73 -16.51
N VAL A 54 -7.21 3.75 -15.71
CA VAL A 54 -7.51 5.15 -15.99
C VAL A 54 -6.82 5.63 -17.27
N GLN A 55 -5.54 5.34 -17.45
CA GLN A 55 -4.79 5.74 -18.64
C GLN A 55 -5.30 5.05 -19.91
N GLU A 56 -5.62 3.75 -19.82
CA GLU A 56 -6.16 2.97 -20.93
C GLU A 56 -7.57 3.43 -21.30
N LEU A 57 -8.41 3.74 -20.31
CA LEU A 57 -9.73 4.33 -20.53
C LEU A 57 -9.62 5.65 -21.28
N THR A 58 -8.67 6.51 -20.89
CA THR A 58 -8.43 7.81 -21.56
C THR A 58 -8.07 7.64 -23.03
N LYS A 59 -7.12 6.75 -23.34
CA LYS A 59 -6.73 6.45 -24.72
C LYS A 59 -7.90 5.90 -25.54
N LEU A 60 -8.65 4.95 -24.98
CA LEU A 60 -9.80 4.35 -25.65
C LEU A 60 -10.91 5.38 -25.91
N TYR A 61 -11.16 6.28 -24.95
CA TYR A 61 -12.14 7.36 -25.11
C TYR A 61 -11.73 8.34 -26.23
N ALA A 62 -10.44 8.61 -26.40
CA ALA A 62 -9.90 9.41 -27.49
C ALA A 62 -9.94 8.68 -28.86
N GLY A 63 -10.35 7.41 -28.90
CA GLY A 63 -10.41 6.58 -30.11
C GLY A 63 -9.08 5.94 -30.50
N GLU A 64 -8.09 5.95 -29.60
CA GLU A 64 -6.82 5.24 -29.80
C GLU A 64 -6.98 3.73 -29.67
N LYS A 65 -6.04 2.98 -30.23
CA LYS A 65 -5.93 1.53 -30.03
C LYS A 65 -4.87 1.22 -28.99
N LEU A 66 -5.18 0.28 -28.11
CA LEU A 66 -4.22 -0.24 -27.13
C LEU A 66 -3.42 -1.39 -27.73
N GLU A 67 -2.13 -1.44 -27.42
CA GLU A 67 -1.29 -2.59 -27.75
C GLU A 67 -1.66 -3.77 -26.85
N PRO A 68 -1.76 -5.00 -27.41
CA PRO A 68 -2.09 -6.17 -26.61
C PRO A 68 -0.97 -6.52 -25.63
N LEU A 69 -1.34 -6.93 -24.41
CA LEU A 69 -0.37 -7.40 -23.42
C LEU A 69 0.28 -8.72 -23.84
N ARG A 70 1.61 -8.79 -23.73
CA ARG A 70 2.39 -10.00 -24.02
C ARG A 70 2.12 -11.14 -23.05
N LEU A 71 1.92 -10.80 -21.77
CA LEU A 71 1.68 -11.74 -20.68
C LEU A 71 0.37 -11.39 -19.97
N GLN A 72 -0.19 -12.36 -19.26
CA GLN A 72 -1.39 -12.21 -18.44
C GLN A 72 -1.10 -12.63 -16.99
N TYR A 73 -1.96 -12.25 -16.05
CA TYR A 73 -1.73 -12.50 -14.62
C TYR A 73 -1.58 -14.00 -14.30
N LYS A 74 -2.27 -14.86 -15.05
CA LYS A 74 -2.13 -16.33 -14.95
C LYS A 74 -0.70 -16.81 -15.24
N ASP A 75 0.01 -16.16 -16.15
CA ASP A 75 1.38 -16.52 -16.53
C ASP A 75 2.34 -16.14 -15.40
N TYR A 76 2.13 -14.97 -14.80
CA TYR A 76 2.82 -14.54 -13.58
C TYR A 76 2.56 -15.51 -12.42
N ALA A 77 1.31 -15.92 -12.18
CA ALA A 77 0.97 -16.84 -11.10
C ALA A 77 1.66 -18.21 -11.27
N LEU A 78 1.68 -18.76 -12.49
CA LEU A 78 2.40 -20.01 -12.79
C LEU A 78 3.91 -19.87 -12.62
N TRP A 79 4.48 -18.75 -13.09
CA TRP A 79 5.90 -18.46 -12.88
C TRP A 79 6.24 -18.36 -11.38
N GLN A 80 5.44 -17.64 -10.59
CA GLN A 80 5.66 -17.45 -9.17
C GLN A 80 5.64 -18.80 -8.44
N GLN A 81 4.70 -19.70 -8.78
CA GLN A 81 4.63 -21.04 -8.21
C GLN A 81 5.92 -21.85 -8.46
N GLY A 82 6.48 -21.79 -9.67
CA GLY A 82 7.77 -22.42 -9.97
C GLY A 82 8.94 -21.74 -9.26
N TYR A 83 8.91 -20.41 -9.17
CA TYR A 83 9.97 -19.60 -8.55
C TYR A 83 10.14 -19.90 -7.05
N ARG A 84 9.08 -20.31 -6.34
CA ARG A 84 9.15 -20.73 -4.93
C ARG A 84 10.13 -21.87 -4.67
N GLN A 85 10.45 -22.68 -5.68
CA GLN A 85 11.40 -23.79 -5.53
C GLN A 85 12.87 -23.36 -5.73
N SER A 86 13.12 -22.12 -6.13
CA SER A 86 14.44 -21.62 -6.48
C SER A 86 15.32 -21.33 -5.27
N ALA A 87 16.65 -21.33 -5.48
CA ALA A 87 17.60 -20.91 -4.47
C ALA A 87 17.46 -19.43 -4.08
N ALA A 88 17.06 -18.58 -5.04
CA ALA A 88 16.81 -17.16 -4.78
C ALA A 88 15.64 -16.97 -3.80
N TYR A 89 14.57 -17.75 -3.96
CA TYR A 89 13.45 -17.74 -3.02
C TYR A 89 13.86 -18.09 -1.60
N ARG A 90 14.63 -19.17 -1.42
CA ARG A 90 15.14 -19.58 -0.10
C ARG A 90 16.06 -18.53 0.54
N LYS A 91 16.80 -17.75 -0.27
CA LYS A 91 17.62 -16.63 0.23
C LYS A 91 16.71 -15.54 0.82
N MET A 92 15.61 -15.21 0.15
CA MET A 92 14.63 -14.24 0.67
C MET A 92 13.93 -14.75 1.93
N GLU A 93 13.50 -16.00 1.95
CA GLU A 93 12.94 -16.65 3.15
C GLU A 93 13.93 -16.54 4.33
N SER A 94 15.20 -16.93 4.10
CA SER A 94 16.24 -16.88 5.14
C SER A 94 16.48 -15.46 5.65
N TYR A 95 16.49 -14.46 4.76
CA TYR A 95 16.58 -13.06 5.14
C TYR A 95 15.44 -12.67 6.09
N TRP A 96 14.19 -12.91 5.69
CA TRP A 96 13.04 -12.53 6.50
C TRP A 96 12.98 -13.26 7.84
N LEU A 97 13.22 -14.58 7.87
CA LEU A 97 13.28 -15.33 9.12
C LEU A 97 14.39 -14.83 10.05
N SER A 98 15.51 -14.34 9.51
CA SER A 98 16.57 -13.72 10.32
C SER A 98 16.17 -12.37 10.93
N GLN A 99 15.45 -11.53 10.17
CA GLN A 99 14.98 -10.22 10.67
C GLN A 99 13.94 -10.38 11.78
N PHE A 100 13.13 -11.43 11.71
CA PHE A 100 12.07 -11.74 12.67
C PHE A 100 12.45 -12.83 13.67
N ALA A 101 13.75 -13.08 13.86
CA ALA A 101 14.24 -13.95 14.92
C ALA A 101 14.02 -13.32 16.31
N GLY A 102 13.85 -14.16 17.33
CA GLY A 102 13.66 -13.71 18.71
C GLY A 102 12.22 -13.28 19.03
N GLU A 103 12.08 -12.46 20.07
CA GLU A 103 10.78 -11.91 20.47
C GLU A 103 10.41 -10.74 19.54
N LEU A 104 9.13 -10.67 19.15
CA LEU A 104 8.62 -9.61 18.30
C LEU A 104 7.93 -8.53 19.13
N PRO A 105 8.24 -7.24 18.92
CA PRO A 105 7.57 -6.17 19.63
C PRO A 105 6.12 -6.06 19.16
N VAL A 106 5.19 -6.08 20.13
CA VAL A 106 3.78 -5.75 19.88
C VAL A 106 3.60 -4.26 20.15
N LEU A 107 3.19 -3.50 19.14
CA LEU A 107 3.03 -2.05 19.25
C LEU A 107 1.94 -1.69 20.27
N SER A 108 2.29 -0.90 21.29
CA SER A 108 1.39 -0.50 22.37
C SER A 108 1.21 1.02 22.41
N LEU A 109 0.39 1.55 21.48
CA LEU A 109 0.03 2.96 21.47
C LEU A 109 -0.98 3.30 22.59
N PRO A 110 -0.91 4.50 23.18
CA PRO A 110 -1.97 5.02 24.03
C PRO A 110 -3.25 5.15 23.21
N THR A 111 -4.36 4.62 23.74
CA THR A 111 -5.68 4.62 23.09
C THR A 111 -6.71 5.18 24.05
N ASP A 112 -7.69 5.91 23.51
CA ASP A 112 -8.74 6.55 24.32
C ASP A 112 -9.77 5.56 24.88
N ALA A 113 -9.89 4.38 24.26
CA ALA A 113 -10.78 3.31 24.66
C ALA A 113 -10.06 1.96 24.72
N PRO A 114 -10.53 1.00 25.54
CA PRO A 114 -9.97 -0.34 25.58
C PRO A 114 -9.99 -1.02 24.21
N ARG A 115 -8.93 -1.77 23.89
CA ARG A 115 -8.86 -2.57 22.68
C ARG A 115 -10.00 -3.60 22.66
N PRO A 116 -10.84 -3.65 21.60
CA PRO A 116 -11.86 -4.68 21.43
C PRO A 116 -11.26 -6.10 21.36
N VAL A 117 -12.02 -7.11 21.80
CA VAL A 117 -11.57 -8.52 21.74
C VAL A 117 -11.43 -9.04 20.31
N VAL A 118 -12.23 -8.49 19.39
CA VAL A 118 -12.17 -8.76 17.95
C VAL A 118 -11.97 -7.43 17.24
N ARG A 119 -11.07 -7.42 16.25
CA ARG A 119 -10.73 -6.23 15.49
C ARG A 119 -11.98 -5.57 14.88
N SER A 120 -12.08 -4.25 15.05
CA SER A 120 -13.02 -3.41 14.30
C SER A 120 -12.32 -2.81 13.08
N PHE A 121 -13.06 -2.63 11.99
CA PHE A 121 -12.62 -1.91 10.80
C PHE A 121 -13.23 -0.51 10.70
N GLU A 122 -14.03 -0.11 11.70
CA GLU A 122 -14.48 1.28 11.82
C GLU A 122 -13.28 2.20 12.06
N GLY A 123 -13.23 3.29 11.30
CA GLY A 123 -12.14 4.25 11.35
C GLY A 123 -12.53 5.59 10.75
N ASP A 124 -11.65 6.57 10.91
CA ASP A 124 -11.80 7.93 10.39
C ASP A 124 -10.44 8.42 9.84
N ARG A 125 -10.43 9.57 9.18
CA ARG A 125 -9.25 10.14 8.54
C ARG A 125 -8.98 11.55 9.02
N VAL A 126 -7.71 11.83 9.34
CA VAL A 126 -7.21 13.18 9.59
C VAL A 126 -6.20 13.53 8.50
N GLU A 127 -6.37 14.69 7.89
CA GLU A 127 -5.49 15.22 6.86
C GLU A 127 -4.78 16.48 7.36
N PHE A 128 -3.50 16.59 7.00
CA PHE A 128 -2.71 17.79 7.23
C PHE A 128 -1.64 17.89 6.14
N GLU A 129 -1.16 19.11 5.93
CA GLU A 129 -0.17 19.41 4.90
C GLU A 129 1.17 19.78 5.54
N LEU A 130 2.27 19.35 4.92
CA LEU A 130 3.59 19.88 5.22
C LEU A 130 3.79 21.13 4.38
N ASP A 131 4.10 22.25 5.02
CA ASP A 131 4.41 23.47 4.27
C ASP A 131 5.62 23.29 3.34
N SER A 132 5.81 24.24 2.43
CA SER A 132 6.88 24.18 1.42
C SER A 132 8.28 24.18 2.06
N VAL A 133 8.46 24.84 3.20
CA VAL A 133 9.74 24.94 3.90
C VAL A 133 10.12 23.58 4.49
N LEU A 134 9.19 22.93 5.19
CA LEU A 134 9.40 21.62 5.78
C LEU A 134 9.54 20.54 4.72
N SER A 135 8.73 20.61 3.65
CA SER A 135 8.81 19.69 2.52
C SER A 135 10.18 19.73 1.84
N GLU A 136 10.73 20.93 1.62
CA GLU A 136 12.07 21.09 1.04
C GLU A 136 13.16 20.62 2.01
N ALA A 137 13.01 20.89 3.31
CA ALA A 137 13.95 20.41 4.33
C ALA A 137 14.02 18.87 4.38
N VAL A 138 12.89 18.17 4.22
CA VAL A 138 12.83 16.70 4.13
C VAL A 138 13.54 16.20 2.88
N ARG A 139 13.31 16.82 1.72
CA ARG A 139 13.98 16.48 0.45
C ARG A 139 15.49 16.67 0.54
N GLU A 140 15.92 17.78 1.14
CA GLU A 140 17.34 18.08 1.33
C GLU A 140 18.00 17.11 2.33
N LEU A 141 17.31 16.74 3.41
CA LEU A 141 17.80 15.75 4.37
C LEU A 141 17.99 14.38 3.71
N ALA A 142 17.03 13.95 2.89
CA ALA A 142 17.13 12.73 2.10
C ALA A 142 18.36 12.78 1.18
N ARG A 143 18.52 13.87 0.42
CA ARG A 143 19.65 14.09 -0.50
C ARG A 143 20.99 14.05 0.21
N LYS A 144 21.14 14.76 1.34
CA LYS A 144 22.40 14.85 2.11
C LYS A 144 22.87 13.49 2.66
N ASN A 145 21.95 12.58 2.94
CA ASN A 145 22.26 11.26 3.52
C ASN A 145 22.20 10.12 2.49
N GLY A 146 22.01 10.45 1.20
CA GLY A 146 21.83 9.43 0.15
C GLY A 146 20.67 8.48 0.46
N ALA A 147 19.59 9.01 1.03
CA ALA A 147 18.35 8.32 1.37
C ALA A 147 17.21 8.83 0.47
N THR A 148 16.07 8.15 0.49
CA THR A 148 14.86 8.62 -0.19
C THR A 148 13.98 9.41 0.79
N VAL A 149 13.04 10.21 0.25
CA VAL A 149 11.99 10.87 1.07
C VAL A 149 11.22 9.83 1.89
N TYR A 150 10.91 8.67 1.29
CA TYR A 150 10.28 7.54 1.99
C TYR A 150 11.09 7.11 3.23
N MET A 151 12.41 6.93 3.11
CA MET A 151 13.25 6.52 4.24
C MET A 151 13.26 7.57 5.35
N VAL A 152 13.28 8.86 5.02
CA VAL A 152 13.21 9.94 6.01
C VAL A 152 11.86 9.94 6.74
N LEU A 153 10.75 9.81 6.00
CA LEU A 153 9.41 9.73 6.58
C LEU A 153 9.24 8.46 7.43
N LEU A 154 9.78 7.32 6.97
CA LEU A 154 9.77 6.07 7.72
C LEU A 154 10.54 6.17 9.03
N ALA A 155 11.72 6.80 9.02
CA ALA A 155 12.50 7.07 10.23
C ALA A 155 11.75 8.01 11.19
N ALA A 156 11.14 9.07 10.67
CA ALA A 156 10.34 9.99 11.50
C ALA A 156 9.09 9.31 12.09
N TYR A 157 8.38 8.51 11.29
CA TYR A 157 7.17 7.81 11.68
C TYR A 157 7.45 6.74 12.73
N SER A 158 8.45 5.89 12.52
CA SER A 158 8.87 4.88 13.50
C SER A 158 9.39 5.49 14.79
N ALA A 159 10.13 6.60 14.73
CA ALA A 159 10.53 7.37 15.90
C ALA A 159 9.34 7.96 16.67
N LEU A 160 8.32 8.44 15.96
CA LEU A 160 7.06 8.88 16.56
C LEU A 160 6.36 7.73 17.29
N LEU A 161 6.23 6.57 16.64
CA LEU A 161 5.62 5.37 17.25
C LEU A 161 6.38 4.92 18.50
N GLY A 162 7.72 4.87 18.44
CA GLY A 162 8.56 4.52 19.58
C GLY A 162 8.37 5.49 20.75
N ARG A 163 8.32 6.80 20.47
CA ARG A 163 8.06 7.83 21.51
C ARG A 163 6.67 7.74 22.13
N LEU A 164 5.63 7.53 21.32
CA LEU A 164 4.26 7.44 21.82
C LEU A 164 4.01 6.18 22.65
N SER A 165 4.61 5.06 22.23
CA SER A 165 4.47 3.76 22.91
C SER A 165 5.44 3.55 24.07
N GLY A 166 6.52 4.34 24.15
CA GLY A 166 7.63 4.10 25.07
C GLY A 166 8.47 2.88 24.69
N GLN A 167 8.39 2.41 23.44
CA GLN A 167 9.11 1.23 22.95
C GLN A 167 10.34 1.65 22.13
N GLU A 168 11.45 0.93 22.33
CA GLU A 168 12.67 1.13 21.54
C GLU A 168 12.69 0.30 20.25
N GLU A 169 11.74 -0.61 20.08
CA GLU A 169 11.61 -1.45 18.91
C GLU A 169 10.17 -1.46 18.41
N VAL A 170 9.98 -1.27 17.11
CA VAL A 170 8.68 -1.23 16.46
C VAL A 170 8.74 -1.98 15.13
N ILE A 171 7.62 -2.56 14.72
CA ILE A 171 7.44 -3.10 13.36
C ILE A 171 6.44 -2.21 12.63
N VAL A 172 6.83 -1.69 11.49
CA VAL A 172 5.97 -0.86 10.63
C VAL A 172 5.73 -1.59 9.31
N GLY A 173 4.46 -1.69 8.92
CA GLY A 173 4.07 -2.18 7.62
C GLY A 173 4.37 -1.16 6.52
N THR A 174 4.67 -1.65 5.33
CA THR A 174 4.74 -0.85 4.11
C THR A 174 4.26 -1.67 2.92
N SER A 175 3.93 -1.01 1.81
CA SER A 175 3.53 -1.65 0.56
C SER A 175 4.54 -1.37 -0.54
N ILE A 176 4.87 -2.40 -1.32
CA ILE A 176 5.63 -2.28 -2.57
C ILE A 176 4.75 -2.68 -3.74
N ALA A 177 5.03 -2.17 -4.94
CA ALA A 177 4.22 -2.45 -6.13
C ALA A 177 4.27 -3.93 -6.58
N GLY A 178 5.30 -4.69 -6.20
CA GLY A 178 5.48 -6.12 -6.57
C GLY A 178 5.61 -6.39 -8.08
N ARG A 179 5.98 -5.36 -8.85
CA ARG A 179 6.16 -5.41 -10.32
C ARG A 179 7.63 -5.21 -10.68
N SER A 180 8.49 -6.13 -10.25
CA SER A 180 9.94 -6.05 -10.43
C SER A 180 10.40 -6.21 -11.89
N HIS A 181 9.53 -6.72 -12.78
CA HIS A 181 9.84 -6.95 -14.19
C HIS A 181 9.00 -6.05 -15.13
N ALA A 182 9.60 -5.57 -16.22
CA ALA A 182 8.97 -4.65 -17.17
C ALA A 182 7.66 -5.20 -17.77
N ASP A 183 7.61 -6.50 -18.08
CA ASP A 183 6.40 -7.16 -18.60
C ASP A 183 5.20 -7.11 -17.63
N LEU A 184 5.41 -6.80 -16.35
CA LEU A 184 4.35 -6.70 -15.35
C LEU A 184 3.80 -5.27 -15.22
N GLN A 185 4.48 -4.26 -15.75
CA GLN A 185 4.14 -2.86 -15.49
C GLN A 185 2.82 -2.43 -16.13
N GLY A 186 2.44 -3.01 -17.28
CA GLY A 186 1.17 -2.71 -17.96
C GLY A 186 0.03 -3.66 -17.62
N MET A 187 0.22 -4.59 -16.67
CA MET A 187 -0.75 -5.66 -16.41
C MET A 187 -1.73 -5.30 -15.30
N LEU A 188 -3.03 -5.54 -15.47
CA LEU A 188 -3.97 -5.47 -14.34
C LEU A 188 -3.85 -6.72 -13.47
N GLY A 189 -3.86 -6.53 -12.15
CA GLY A 189 -3.82 -7.63 -11.18
C GLY A 189 -3.38 -7.20 -9.79
N MET A 190 -3.45 -8.12 -8.84
CA MET A 190 -2.96 -7.91 -7.48
C MET A 190 -1.47 -8.23 -7.41
N PHE A 191 -0.61 -7.22 -7.53
CA PHE A 191 0.84 -7.39 -7.40
C PHE A 191 1.41 -6.78 -6.12
N VAL A 192 0.69 -5.81 -5.53
CA VAL A 192 1.13 -5.18 -4.29
C VAL A 192 1.45 -6.23 -3.23
N ASN A 193 2.68 -6.18 -2.73
CA ASN A 193 3.11 -6.98 -1.60
C ASN A 193 3.33 -6.08 -0.38
N THR A 194 3.08 -6.63 0.79
CA THR A 194 3.25 -5.94 2.07
C THR A 194 4.54 -6.39 2.73
N LEU A 195 5.36 -5.45 3.18
CA LEU A 195 6.59 -5.75 3.90
C LEU A 195 6.47 -5.27 5.35
N ALA A 196 7.03 -6.04 6.28
CA ALA A 196 7.10 -5.66 7.69
C ALA A 196 8.54 -5.21 8.01
N LEU A 197 8.71 -3.97 8.45
CA LEU A 197 10.01 -3.37 8.73
C LEU A 197 10.21 -3.26 10.24
N ARG A 198 11.04 -4.16 10.79
CA ARG A 198 11.46 -4.12 12.19
C ARG A 198 12.55 -3.07 12.37
N MET A 199 12.32 -2.10 13.25
CA MET A 199 13.19 -0.94 13.43
C MET A 199 13.44 -0.65 14.91
N ASN A 200 14.60 -0.08 15.21
CA ASN A 200 14.99 0.29 16.58
C ASN A 200 15.18 1.82 16.73
N PRO A 201 14.09 2.59 16.92
CA PRO A 201 14.13 4.04 17.14
C PRO A 201 14.59 4.44 18.56
N SER A 202 15.55 3.77 19.18
CA SER A 202 16.05 4.13 20.52
C SER A 202 16.49 5.60 20.60
N GLY A 203 16.11 6.27 21.69
CA GLY A 203 16.32 7.69 21.92
C GLY A 203 17.78 8.11 22.14
N GLU A 204 18.69 7.14 22.30
CA GLU A 204 20.12 7.39 22.52
C GLU A 204 20.87 7.74 21.22
N LYS A 205 20.29 7.43 20.05
CA LYS A 205 20.94 7.59 18.75
C LYS A 205 20.66 8.97 18.14
N PRO A 206 21.66 9.63 17.51
CA PRO A 206 21.38 10.78 16.66
C PRO A 206 20.54 10.36 15.46
N PHE A 207 19.61 11.21 15.03
CA PHE A 207 18.68 10.90 13.94
C PHE A 207 19.38 10.48 12.64
N SER A 208 20.55 11.05 12.33
CA SER A 208 21.32 10.67 11.13
C SER A 208 21.83 9.23 11.17
N ALA A 209 22.25 8.73 12.34
CA ALA A 209 22.64 7.34 12.50
C ALA A 209 21.44 6.41 12.36
N TYR A 210 20.31 6.78 12.96
CA TYR A 210 19.07 6.03 12.83
C TYR A 210 18.54 6.01 11.38
N LEU A 211 18.64 7.13 10.66
CA LEU A 211 18.25 7.19 9.25
C LEU A 211 19.08 6.24 8.38
N GLU A 212 20.37 6.06 8.67
CA GLU A 212 21.20 5.08 7.96
C GLU A 212 20.75 3.63 8.28
N GLU A 213 20.40 3.31 9.53
CA GLU A 213 19.82 2.00 9.89
C GLU A 213 18.50 1.73 9.16
N VAL A 214 17.61 2.73 9.13
CA VAL A 214 16.33 2.65 8.41
C VAL A 214 16.55 2.45 6.92
N LYS A 215 17.53 3.14 6.33
CA LYS A 215 17.91 2.96 4.92
C LYS A 215 18.39 1.53 4.65
N GLN A 216 19.28 0.97 5.47
CA GLN A 216 19.74 -0.41 5.30
C GLN A 216 18.59 -1.42 5.43
N THR A 217 17.69 -1.18 6.40
CA THR A 217 16.49 -2.01 6.60
C THR A 217 15.57 -1.95 5.39
N ALA A 218 15.28 -0.75 4.88
CA ALA A 218 14.42 -0.55 3.72
C ALA A 218 15.02 -1.14 2.43
N LEU A 219 16.33 -1.00 2.21
CA LEU A 219 17.01 -1.59 1.05
C LEU A 219 17.02 -3.12 1.13
N GLY A 220 17.34 -3.69 2.29
CA GLY A 220 17.30 -5.14 2.49
C GLY A 220 15.89 -5.70 2.29
N ALA A 221 14.87 -5.01 2.80
CA ALA A 221 13.47 -5.39 2.60
C ALA A 221 13.07 -5.34 1.11
N LEU A 222 13.50 -4.31 0.37
CA LEU A 222 13.23 -4.19 -1.07
C LEU A 222 13.94 -5.28 -1.89
N GLU A 223 15.20 -5.61 -1.58
CA GLU A 223 15.94 -6.68 -2.28
C GLU A 223 15.26 -8.05 -2.12
N HIS A 224 14.58 -8.27 -0.99
CA HIS A 224 13.89 -9.53 -0.68
C HIS A 224 12.36 -9.38 -0.72
N GLY A 225 11.85 -8.34 -1.40
CA GLY A 225 10.45 -7.94 -1.39
C GLY A 225 9.51 -8.88 -2.17
N ASP A 226 10.05 -9.80 -2.96
CA ASP A 226 9.27 -10.80 -3.71
C ASP A 226 8.86 -12.01 -2.83
N TYR A 227 9.27 -12.06 -1.56
CA TYR A 227 8.79 -13.06 -0.60
C TYR A 227 7.38 -12.70 -0.07
N PRO A 228 6.38 -13.59 -0.16
CA PRO A 228 5.01 -13.28 0.25
C PRO A 228 4.89 -12.98 1.74
N PHE A 229 4.14 -11.92 2.07
CA PHE A 229 3.86 -11.56 3.45
C PHE A 229 3.16 -12.68 4.23
N GLU A 230 2.23 -13.38 3.58
CA GLU A 230 1.46 -14.46 4.18
C GLU A 230 2.36 -15.61 4.62
N GLU A 231 3.36 -15.96 3.80
CA GLU A 231 4.32 -17.01 4.14
C GLU A 231 5.23 -16.58 5.30
N LEU A 232 5.61 -15.30 5.38
CA LEU A 232 6.33 -14.78 6.56
C LEU A 232 5.49 -14.91 7.83
N VAL A 233 4.22 -14.52 7.76
CA VAL A 233 3.28 -14.60 8.89
C VAL A 233 3.11 -16.04 9.36
N GLU A 234 2.92 -16.99 8.43
CA GLU A 234 2.75 -18.40 8.76
C GLU A 234 3.95 -19.00 9.51
N GLN A 235 5.17 -18.59 9.15
CA GLN A 235 6.41 -19.10 9.76
C GLN A 235 6.70 -18.47 11.12
N VAL A 236 6.38 -17.18 11.31
CA VAL A 236 6.83 -16.39 12.45
C VAL A 236 5.75 -16.25 13.53
N VAL A 237 4.47 -16.14 13.14
CA VAL A 237 3.37 -15.85 14.06
C VAL A 237 2.83 -17.14 14.66
N LYS A 238 3.23 -17.44 15.89
CA LYS A 238 2.84 -18.68 16.61
C LYS A 238 1.45 -18.63 17.24
N GLN A 239 0.98 -17.44 17.61
CA GLN A 239 -0.31 -17.23 18.26
C GLN A 239 -1.03 -16.08 17.57
N ARG A 240 -2.30 -16.31 17.22
CA ARG A 240 -3.15 -15.28 16.61
C ARG A 240 -3.90 -14.52 17.70
N ASP A 241 -3.71 -13.21 17.73
CA ASP A 241 -4.55 -12.28 18.47
C ASP A 241 -5.62 -11.73 17.51
N MET A 242 -6.88 -12.05 17.79
CA MET A 242 -8.01 -11.61 16.95
C MET A 242 -8.27 -10.09 17.02
N SER A 243 -7.66 -9.40 17.99
CA SER A 243 -7.75 -7.95 18.17
C SER A 243 -6.68 -7.16 17.41
N ARG A 244 -5.70 -7.84 16.79
CA ARG A 244 -4.50 -7.23 16.18
C ARG A 244 -4.16 -7.82 14.83
N ASN A 245 -3.36 -7.09 14.07
CA ASN A 245 -2.71 -7.61 12.88
C ASN A 245 -1.57 -8.57 13.23
N PRO A 246 -1.18 -9.51 12.34
CA PRO A 246 -0.23 -10.56 12.70
C PRO A 246 1.18 -10.09 13.08
N LEU A 247 1.70 -9.02 12.43
CA LEU A 247 3.08 -8.56 12.62
C LEU A 247 3.22 -7.07 12.98
N PHE A 248 2.31 -6.21 12.51
CA PHE A 248 2.37 -4.77 12.76
C PHE A 248 0.97 -4.19 12.85
N ASP A 249 0.76 -3.19 13.70
CA ASP A 249 -0.51 -2.47 13.84
C ASP A 249 -0.46 -1.05 13.25
N ALA A 250 0.68 -0.66 12.68
CA ALA A 250 0.93 0.65 12.07
C ALA A 250 1.59 0.47 10.70
N MET A 251 1.17 1.26 9.71
CA MET A 251 1.64 1.17 8.33
C MET A 251 1.96 2.57 7.79
N LEU A 252 3.04 2.66 7.02
CA LEU A 252 3.39 3.85 6.25
C LEU A 252 3.38 3.53 4.76
N VAL A 253 2.59 4.28 4.00
CA VAL A 253 2.56 4.22 2.54
C VAL A 253 2.92 5.59 2.00
N LEU A 254 3.88 5.64 1.08
CA LEU A 254 4.17 6.85 0.32
C LEU A 254 3.69 6.66 -1.12
N GLN A 255 2.68 7.44 -1.49
CA GLN A 255 2.19 7.50 -2.86
C GLN A 255 2.99 8.53 -3.64
N ASN A 256 3.96 8.05 -4.43
CA ASN A 256 4.80 8.89 -5.30
C ASN A 256 4.33 8.93 -6.75
N THR A 257 3.23 8.25 -7.07
CA THR A 257 2.64 8.30 -8.40
C THR A 257 1.75 9.53 -8.45
N GLU A 258 2.06 10.48 -9.33
CA GLU A 258 1.08 11.47 -9.76
C GLU A 258 -0.18 10.69 -10.12
N GLN A 259 -1.31 10.98 -9.46
CA GLN A 259 -2.60 10.47 -9.96
C GLN A 259 -2.65 10.88 -11.42
N ALA A 260 -2.73 9.90 -12.32
CA ALA A 260 -2.80 10.19 -13.74
C ALA A 260 -3.97 11.17 -13.93
N GLU A 261 -3.67 12.40 -14.35
CA GLU A 261 -4.71 13.37 -14.61
C GLU A 261 -5.58 12.78 -15.74
N LEU A 262 -6.87 12.62 -15.45
CA LEU A 262 -7.86 12.16 -16.42
C LEU A 262 -8.08 13.27 -17.44
N GLU A 263 -7.25 13.29 -18.48
CA GLU A 263 -7.42 14.20 -19.61
C GLU A 263 -8.31 13.55 -20.68
N LEU A 264 -9.63 13.68 -20.53
CA LEU A 264 -10.56 13.30 -21.60
C LEU A 264 -10.93 14.54 -22.43
N ALA A 265 -10.75 14.44 -23.75
CA ALA A 265 -11.05 15.54 -24.67
C ALA A 265 -12.51 16.01 -24.49
N GLY A 266 -12.67 17.31 -24.18
CA GLY A 266 -13.98 17.94 -23.99
C GLY A 266 -14.61 17.76 -22.61
N LEU A 267 -13.91 17.16 -21.64
CA LEU A 267 -14.39 16.96 -20.28
C LEU A 267 -13.38 17.48 -19.25
N GLN A 268 -13.89 17.96 -18.11
CA GLN A 268 -13.09 18.27 -16.93
C GLN A 268 -13.31 17.18 -15.89
N TRP A 269 -12.22 16.71 -15.28
CA TRP A 269 -12.25 15.63 -14.30
C TRP A 269 -11.71 16.10 -12.97
N THR A 270 -12.44 15.76 -11.91
CA THR A 270 -12.00 15.93 -10.53
C THR A 270 -12.38 14.68 -9.75
N THR A 271 -11.64 14.39 -8.68
CA THR A 271 -11.99 13.32 -7.77
C THR A 271 -13.26 13.70 -7.00
N TYR A 272 -14.25 12.81 -7.00
CA TYR A 272 -15.44 13.01 -6.19
C TYR A 272 -15.18 12.49 -4.77
N PRO A 273 -15.32 13.33 -3.73
CA PRO A 273 -15.06 12.89 -2.36
C PRO A 273 -16.10 11.83 -1.96
N ILE A 274 -15.64 10.65 -1.55
CA ILE A 274 -16.48 9.63 -0.93
C ILE A 274 -16.37 9.84 0.58
N GLU A 275 -17.49 10.16 1.25
CA GLU A 275 -17.50 10.19 2.70
C GLU A 275 -17.20 8.78 3.22
N SER A 276 -16.10 8.60 3.93
CA SER A 276 -15.76 7.36 4.59
C SER A 276 -16.74 7.11 5.75
N GLY A 277 -17.91 6.55 5.42
CA GLY A 277 -18.64 5.71 6.36
C GLY A 277 -18.11 4.30 6.18
N ALA A 278 -17.53 3.73 7.23
CA ALA A 278 -17.05 2.35 7.27
C ALA A 278 -17.97 1.41 6.48
N ALA A 279 -17.38 0.67 5.55
CA ALA A 279 -17.96 -0.55 5.01
C ALA A 279 -17.46 -1.74 5.82
#